data_AF-A0A5M6D0A5-F1
#
_entry.id   AF-A0A5M6D0A5-F1
#
_cell.length_a   1.000
_cell.length_b   1.000
_cell.length_c   1.000
_cell.angle_alpha   90.00
_cell.angle_beta   90.00
_cell.angle_gamma   90.00
#
_symmetry.space_group_name_H-M   'P 1'
#
loop_
_entity.id
_entity.type
_entity.pdbx_description
1 polymer ?
#
loop_
_entity_poly.entity_id
_entity_poly.type
_entity_poly.pdbx_seq_one_letter_code
_entity_poly.pdbx_strand_id
1 'polypeptide(L)'
;MLLRAQAFGKDPFRRFLILRIDDRKLWDGESFTDEFDSARKFHTPSDACFAIQDILKEHYKDLPQRHYVVPVEISVQGNVTEKEIAEYLFRASVLSIRTEEFGNGPKDSYVAPIIHWGYLKATDGPVNKDSENPVNWGLDQDDS
;
A
#
# COMPACT_ATOMS: atom_id res chain seq x y z
N MET A 1 -3.99 -7.56 -14.02
CA MET A 1 -5.32 -7.33 -13.42
C MET A 1 -5.33 -6.00 -12.69
N LEU A 2 -6.06 -5.00 -13.21
CA LEU A 2 -6.20 -3.69 -12.54
C LEU A 2 -7.52 -3.60 -11.78
N LEU A 3 -7.47 -3.16 -10.53
CA LEU A 3 -8.62 -3.07 -9.63
C LEU A 3 -8.86 -1.63 -9.17
N ARG A 4 -10.13 -1.27 -8.98
CA ARG A 4 -10.54 0.05 -8.48
C ARG A 4 -11.63 -0.07 -7.44
N ALA A 5 -11.47 0.64 -6.33
CA ALA A 5 -12.56 0.88 -5.38
C ALA A 5 -13.49 1.95 -5.96
N GLN A 6 -14.71 1.57 -6.34
CA GLN A 6 -15.70 2.47 -6.92
C GLN A 6 -16.80 2.79 -5.91
N ALA A 7 -17.01 4.09 -5.65
CA ALA A 7 -18.12 4.55 -4.82
C ALA A 7 -19.46 4.32 -5.53
N PHE A 8 -20.47 3.93 -4.76
CA PHE A 8 -21.85 3.72 -5.18
C PHE A 8 -22.83 4.26 -4.14
N GLY A 9 -24.00 4.70 -4.59
CA GLY A 9 -25.03 5.31 -3.75
C GLY A 9 -24.77 6.80 -3.50
N LYS A 10 -25.53 7.36 -2.55
CA LYS A 10 -25.43 8.76 -2.12
C LYS A 10 -25.21 8.80 -0.61
N ASP A 11 -24.60 9.86 -0.11
CA ASP A 11 -24.47 10.07 1.33
C ASP A 11 -25.85 10.14 2.00
N PRO A 12 -26.00 9.59 3.23
CA PRO A 12 -24.98 8.95 4.06
C PRO A 12 -24.78 7.45 3.79
N PHE A 13 -25.47 6.88 2.80
CA PHE A 13 -25.48 5.44 2.50
C PHE A 13 -24.47 5.02 1.43
N ARG A 14 -23.41 5.82 1.24
CA ARG A 14 -22.37 5.55 0.25
C ARG A 14 -21.66 4.24 0.61
N ARG A 15 -21.53 3.35 -0.36
CA ARG A 15 -20.78 2.09 -0.28
C ARG A 15 -19.70 2.06 -1.35
N PHE A 16 -18.78 1.11 -1.22
CA PHE A 16 -17.70 0.92 -2.18
C PHE A 16 -17.73 -0.51 -2.71
N LEU A 17 -17.47 -0.66 -4.01
CA LEU A 17 -17.36 -1.93 -4.70
C LEU A 17 -15.94 -2.04 -5.26
N ILE A 18 -15.45 -3.26 -5.46
CA ILE A 18 -14.20 -3.48 -6.18
C ILE A 18 -14.54 -3.86 -7.62
N LEU A 19 -14.06 -3.05 -8.56
CA LEU A 19 -14.21 -3.25 -10.00
C LEU A 19 -12.88 -3.72 -10.58
N ARG A 20 -12.89 -4.80 -11.36
CA ARG A 20 -11.80 -5.14 -12.27
C ARG A 20 -11.95 -4.32 -13.55
N ILE A 21 -10.97 -3.48 -13.85
CA ILE A 21 -11.07 -2.47 -14.91
C ILE A 21 -11.14 -3.14 -16.29
N ASP A 22 -10.37 -4.21 -16.48
CA ASP A 22 -10.15 -4.87 -17.77
C ASP A 22 -11.46 -5.40 -18.39
N ASP A 23 -12.34 -5.98 -17.59
CA ASP A 23 -13.60 -6.59 -18.02
C ASP A 23 -14.84 -6.08 -17.29
N ARG A 24 -14.68 -5.06 -16.42
CA ARG A 24 -15.74 -4.43 -15.63
C ARG A 24 -16.49 -5.37 -14.68
N LYS A 25 -15.87 -6.49 -14.29
CA LYS A 25 -16.46 -7.39 -13.29
C LYS A 25 -16.30 -6.86 -11.87
N LEU A 26 -17.24 -7.24 -11.01
CA LEU A 26 -17.32 -6.81 -9.61
C LEU A 26 -16.89 -7.96 -8.69
N TRP A 27 -16.22 -7.63 -7.60
CA TRP A 27 -15.85 -8.63 -6.59
C TRP A 27 -17.04 -8.96 -5.68
N ASP A 28 -17.42 -10.23 -5.60
CA ASP A 28 -18.49 -10.73 -4.70
C ASP A 28 -17.98 -11.12 -3.29
N GLY A 29 -16.66 -11.14 -3.09
CA GLY A 29 -16.03 -11.64 -1.87
C GLY A 29 -15.14 -12.85 -2.09
N GLU A 30 -15.39 -13.61 -3.16
CA GLU A 30 -14.71 -14.86 -3.53
C GLU A 30 -14.24 -14.86 -5.00
N SER A 31 -15.00 -14.23 -5.88
CA SER A 31 -14.78 -14.22 -7.32
C SER A 31 -15.19 -12.90 -7.99
N PHE A 32 -14.81 -12.74 -9.26
CA PHE A 32 -15.25 -11.62 -10.09
C PHE A 32 -16.50 -12.02 -10.89
N THR A 33 -17.61 -11.34 -10.63
CA THR A 33 -18.94 -11.58 -11.19
C THR A 33 -19.45 -10.39 -12.00
N ASP A 34 -20.40 -10.64 -12.89
CA ASP A 34 -21.13 -9.61 -13.65
C ASP A 34 -22.39 -9.13 -12.89
N GLU A 35 -22.75 -9.81 -11.80
CA GLU A 35 -23.95 -9.52 -11.02
C GLU A 35 -23.68 -8.44 -9.96
N PHE A 36 -24.31 -7.28 -10.13
CA PHE A 36 -24.15 -6.17 -9.21
C PHE A 36 -24.69 -6.46 -7.79
N ASP A 37 -25.75 -7.26 -7.69
CA ASP A 37 -26.41 -7.50 -6.41
C ASP A 37 -25.63 -8.43 -5.50
N SER A 38 -24.89 -9.39 -6.06
CA SER A 38 -24.00 -10.30 -5.34
C SER A 38 -22.65 -9.67 -5.00
N ALA A 39 -22.28 -8.55 -5.63
CA ALA A 39 -21.04 -7.86 -5.35
C ALA A 39 -20.91 -7.42 -3.87
N ARG A 40 -19.75 -7.68 -3.27
CA ARG A 40 -19.44 -7.32 -1.89
C ARG A 40 -19.30 -5.80 -1.78
N LYS A 41 -20.12 -5.22 -0.90
CA LYS A 41 -20.20 -3.77 -0.67
C LYS A 41 -19.47 -3.40 0.61
N PHE A 42 -18.37 -2.66 0.46
CA PHE A 42 -17.54 -2.16 1.54
C PHE A 42 -18.13 -0.88 2.14
N HIS A 43 -17.96 -0.72 3.46
CA HIS A 43 -18.50 0.42 4.19
C HIS A 43 -17.64 1.67 4.00
N THR A 44 -16.33 1.49 3.99
CA THR A 44 -15.35 2.56 3.82
C THR A 44 -14.49 2.31 2.58
N PRO A 45 -13.87 3.35 2.00
CA PRO A 45 -12.91 3.15 0.91
C PRO A 45 -11.69 2.35 1.38
N SER A 46 -11.28 2.51 2.64
CA SER A 46 -10.15 1.78 3.22
C SER A 46 -10.38 0.26 3.23
N ASP A 47 -11.58 -0.20 3.59
CA ASP A 47 -11.90 -1.63 3.58
C ASP A 47 -11.80 -2.22 2.16
N ALA A 48 -12.26 -1.46 1.16
CA ALA A 48 -12.14 -1.86 -0.24
C ALA A 48 -10.67 -1.92 -0.69
N CYS A 49 -9.85 -0.96 -0.27
CA CYS A 49 -8.42 -0.96 -0.56
C CYS A 49 -7.68 -2.15 0.07
N PHE A 50 -8.00 -2.52 1.32
CA PHE A 50 -7.43 -3.71 1.95
C PHE A 50 -7.80 -4.98 1.18
N ALA A 51 -9.06 -5.15 0.82
CA ALA A 51 -9.50 -6.29 0.01
C ALA A 51 -8.85 -6.30 -1.38
N ILE A 52 -8.66 -5.15 -2.04
CA ILE A 52 -7.89 -5.05 -3.28
C ILE A 52 -6.46 -5.57 -3.07
N GLN A 53 -5.81 -5.16 -1.97
CA GLN A 53 -4.45 -5.57 -1.67
C GLN A 53 -4.34 -7.10 -1.53
N ASP A 54 -5.31 -7.74 -0.86
CA ASP A 54 -5.34 -9.19 -0.70
C ASP A 54 -5.59 -9.93 -2.01
N ILE A 55 -6.52 -9.43 -2.85
CA ILE A 55 -6.77 -9.99 -4.18
C ILE A 55 -5.50 -9.90 -5.06
N LEU A 56 -4.79 -8.78 -5.02
CA LEU A 56 -3.55 -8.60 -5.79
C LEU A 56 -2.43 -9.51 -5.25
N LYS A 57 -2.25 -9.60 -3.92
CA LYS A 57 -1.26 -10.51 -3.32
C LYS A 57 -1.49 -11.95 -3.80
N GLU A 58 -2.73 -12.43 -3.75
CA GLU A 58 -3.09 -13.77 -4.21
C GLU A 58 -2.82 -13.96 -5.71
N HIS A 59 -3.17 -12.96 -6.54
CA HIS A 59 -2.95 -13.01 -7.99
C HIS A 59 -1.47 -13.10 -8.39
N TYR A 60 -0.59 -12.47 -7.61
CA TYR A 60 0.85 -12.40 -7.90
C TYR A 60 1.70 -13.34 -7.03
N LYS A 61 1.08 -14.19 -6.20
CA LYS A 61 1.78 -15.00 -5.17
C LYS A 61 2.86 -15.94 -5.71
N ASP A 62 2.70 -16.41 -6.95
CA ASP A 62 3.61 -17.38 -7.57
C ASP A 62 4.81 -16.70 -8.27
N LEU A 63 4.86 -15.36 -8.30
CA LEU A 63 5.99 -14.62 -8.84
C LEU A 63 7.13 -14.51 -7.82
N PRO A 64 8.41 -14.48 -8.26
CA PRO A 64 9.52 -14.23 -7.36
C PRO A 64 9.38 -12.89 -6.63
N GLN A 65 9.37 -12.95 -5.30
CA GLN A 65 9.30 -11.77 -4.46
C GLN A 65 10.70 -11.20 -4.22
N ARG A 66 10.83 -9.88 -4.31
CA ARG A 66 12.05 -9.14 -3.96
C ARG A 66 11.68 -7.95 -3.08
N HIS A 67 12.50 -7.68 -2.08
CA HIS A 67 12.33 -6.53 -1.20
C HIS A 67 13.28 -5.42 -1.63
N TYR A 68 12.73 -4.22 -1.77
CA TYR A 68 13.50 -3.01 -2.03
C TYR A 68 13.24 -2.02 -0.90
N VAL A 69 14.31 -1.55 -0.27
CA VAL A 69 14.24 -0.54 0.80
C VAL A 69 14.59 0.81 0.21
N VAL A 70 13.66 1.77 0.33
CA VAL A 70 13.89 3.16 -0.06
C VAL A 70 13.87 4.01 1.20
N PRO A 71 14.99 4.63 1.60
CA PRO A 71 15.01 5.50 2.77
C PRO A 71 14.21 6.78 2.51
N VAL A 72 13.45 7.23 3.51
CA VAL A 72 12.74 8.52 3.52
C VAL A 72 13.41 9.41 4.55
N GLU A 73 13.88 10.59 4.13
CA GLU A 73 14.46 11.59 5.03
C GLU A 73 13.36 12.53 5.55
N ILE A 74 13.35 12.76 6.87
CA ILE A 74 12.34 13.58 7.54
C ILE A 74 13.05 14.63 8.38
N SER A 75 12.91 15.90 8.01
CA SER A 75 13.43 17.02 8.79
C SER A 75 12.38 17.53 9.75
N VAL A 76 12.68 17.54 11.04
CA VAL A 76 11.76 18.03 12.09
C VAL A 76 12.42 19.18 12.85
N GLN A 77 11.65 20.21 13.15
CA GLN A 77 12.08 21.36 13.97
C GLN A 77 11.33 21.33 15.30
N GLY A 78 12.06 21.51 16.41
CA GLY A 78 11.51 21.52 17.76
C GLY A 78 12.04 20.40 18.65
N ASN A 79 11.52 20.33 19.88
CA ASN A 79 11.88 19.28 20.83
C ASN A 79 10.83 18.16 20.79
N VAL A 80 11.09 17.13 19.99
CA VAL A 80 10.23 15.95 19.83
C VAL A 80 11.07 14.68 19.80
N THR A 81 10.50 13.57 20.27
CA THR A 81 11.16 12.27 20.28
C THR A 81 10.89 11.49 19.00
N GLU A 82 11.75 10.50 18.69
CA GLU A 82 11.55 9.57 17.56
C GLU A 82 10.17 8.88 17.63
N LYS A 83 9.76 8.47 18.82
CA LYS A 83 8.47 7.80 19.05
C LYS A 83 7.29 8.70 18.69
N GLU A 84 7.30 9.96 19.12
CA GLU A 84 6.23 10.91 18.81
C GLU A 84 6.15 11.18 17.30
N ILE A 85 7.29 11.29 16.62
CA ILE A 85 7.34 11.46 15.17
C ILE A 85 6.77 10.22 14.47
N ALA A 86 7.19 9.01 14.86
CA ALA A 86 6.70 7.77 14.27
C ALA A 86 5.18 7.60 14.46
N GLU A 87 4.66 7.88 15.66
CA GLU A 87 3.22 7.82 15.96
C GLU A 87 2.42 8.86 15.15
N TYR A 88 2.94 10.09 15.04
CA TYR A 88 2.33 11.14 14.22
C TYR A 88 2.29 10.72 12.75
N LEU A 89 3.42 10.32 12.18
CA LEU A 89 3.53 9.93 10.77
C LEU A 89 2.71 8.69 10.45
N PHE A 90 2.64 7.71 11.36
CA PHE A 90 1.77 6.54 11.20
C PHE A 90 0.30 6.95 11.02
N ARG A 91 -0.16 7.99 11.72
CA ARG A 91 -1.54 8.47 11.65
C ARG A 91 -1.80 9.44 10.51
N ALA A 92 -0.82 10.27 10.17
CA ALA A 92 -0.99 11.39 9.25
C ALA A 92 -0.58 11.06 7.81
N SER A 93 0.31 10.08 7.62
CA SER A 93 0.88 9.81 6.30
C SER A 93 -0.08 9.02 5.43
N VAL A 94 -0.24 9.47 4.18
CA VAL A 94 -0.97 8.76 3.14
C VAL A 94 -0.03 8.52 1.97
N LEU A 95 0.22 7.25 1.65
CA LEU A 95 0.97 6.89 0.46
C LEU A 95 0.01 6.74 -0.71
N SER A 96 0.09 7.66 -1.68
CA SER A 96 -0.74 7.63 -2.88
C SER A 96 0.04 7.03 -4.06
N ILE A 97 -0.44 5.92 -4.59
CA ILE A 97 0.10 5.28 -5.79
C ILE A 97 -0.90 5.52 -6.93
N ARG A 98 -0.43 6.04 -8.07
CA ARG A 98 -1.25 6.29 -9.25
C ARG A 98 -1.44 5.02 -10.08
N THR A 99 -2.09 4.01 -9.50
CA THR A 99 -2.29 2.70 -10.14
C THR A 99 -3.11 2.78 -11.43
N GLU A 100 -4.02 3.75 -11.54
CA GLU A 100 -4.79 3.98 -12.77
C GLU A 100 -3.91 4.40 -13.96
N GLU A 101 -2.73 4.97 -13.70
CA GLU A 101 -1.82 5.48 -14.73
C GLU A 101 -0.63 4.57 -14.98
N PHE A 102 -0.10 3.96 -13.92
CA PHE A 102 1.13 3.16 -13.98
C PHE A 102 0.92 1.67 -13.71
N GLY A 103 -0.34 1.25 -13.53
CA GLY A 103 -0.69 -0.13 -13.19
C GLY A 103 -0.24 -0.55 -11.79
N ASN A 104 -0.08 -1.86 -11.59
CA ASN A 104 0.33 -2.44 -10.31
C ASN A 104 1.86 -2.46 -10.11
N GLY A 105 2.63 -2.17 -11.16
CA GLY A 105 4.08 -2.33 -11.18
C GLY A 105 4.60 -2.33 -12.63
N PRO A 106 5.92 -2.24 -12.83
CA PRO A 106 6.51 -2.33 -14.17
C PRO A 106 6.31 -3.74 -14.77
N LYS A 107 5.87 -3.82 -16.03
CA LYS A 107 5.62 -5.09 -16.74
C LYS A 107 4.63 -5.97 -15.94
N ASP A 108 4.86 -7.28 -15.92
CA ASP A 108 4.07 -8.26 -15.16
C ASP A 108 4.58 -8.37 -13.72
N SER A 109 4.47 -7.28 -12.96
CA SER A 109 4.85 -7.26 -11.54
C SER A 109 3.84 -6.53 -10.67
N TYR A 110 3.98 -6.70 -9.37
CA TYR A 110 3.20 -6.01 -8.35
C TYR A 110 4.14 -5.35 -7.34
N VAL A 111 3.91 -4.05 -7.12
CA VAL A 111 4.64 -3.23 -6.17
C VAL A 111 3.68 -2.80 -5.08
N ALA A 112 3.88 -3.36 -3.89
CA ALA A 112 3.13 -3.03 -2.69
C ALA A 112 4.05 -2.30 -1.69
N PRO A 113 4.15 -0.96 -1.75
CA PRO A 113 4.98 -0.23 -0.83
C PRO A 113 4.35 -0.22 0.57
N ILE A 114 5.20 -0.37 1.57
CA ILE A 114 4.84 -0.31 2.98
C ILE A 114 5.81 0.67 3.63
N ILE A 115 5.29 1.57 4.47
CA ILE A 115 6.13 2.46 5.27
C ILE A 115 6.15 1.92 6.70
N HIS A 116 7.31 1.47 7.15
CA HIS A 116 7.48 0.92 8.48
C HIS A 116 8.00 1.98 9.44
N TRP A 117 7.10 2.85 9.93
CA TRP A 117 7.44 3.95 10.85
C TRP A 117 8.10 3.48 12.16
N GLY A 118 7.91 2.21 12.55
CA GLY A 118 8.58 1.62 13.72
C GLY A 118 10.09 1.42 13.57
N TYR A 119 10.64 1.52 12.36
CA TYR A 119 12.08 1.52 12.13
C TYR A 119 12.63 2.93 11.90
N LEU A 120 11.93 3.99 12.32
CA LEU A 120 12.48 5.35 12.27
C LEU A 120 13.72 5.43 13.18
N LYS A 121 14.80 6.02 12.67
CA LYS A 121 16.04 6.24 13.41
C LYS A 121 16.57 7.64 13.15
N ALA A 122 16.91 8.38 14.21
CA ALA A 122 17.56 9.67 14.08
C ALA A 122 18.97 9.51 13.48
N THR A 123 19.34 10.47 12.64
CA THR A 123 20.68 10.56 12.06
C THR A 123 21.28 11.91 12.39
N ASP A 124 22.59 11.95 12.65
CA ASP A 124 23.33 13.18 12.97
C ASP A 124 23.59 14.06 11.73
N GLY A 125 23.15 13.62 10.55
CA GLY A 125 23.35 14.28 9.26
C GLY A 125 22.59 13.61 8.12
N PRO A 126 22.70 14.14 6.89
CA PRO A 126 22.05 13.59 5.71
C PRO A 126 22.59 12.19 5.38
N VAL A 127 21.72 11.34 4.84
CA VAL A 127 22.08 9.97 4.46
C VAL A 127 23.07 10.00 3.28
N ASN A 128 24.24 9.36 3.44
CA ASN A 128 25.23 9.26 2.37
C ASN A 128 24.73 8.33 1.25
N LYS A 129 24.38 8.91 0.11
CA LYS A 129 23.80 8.19 -1.04
C LYS A 129 24.77 7.26 -1.75
N ASP A 130 26.08 7.44 -1.56
CA ASP A 130 27.12 6.63 -2.21
C ASP A 130 27.54 5.41 -1.37
N SER A 131 26.96 5.23 -0.18
CA SER A 131 27.21 4.06 0.67
C SER A 131 26.49 2.83 0.12
N GLU A 132 27.16 1.67 0.12
CA GLU A 132 26.54 0.37 -0.18
C GLU A 132 25.43 0.01 0.83
N ASN A 133 25.50 0.56 2.04
CA ASN A 133 24.47 0.41 3.06
C ASN A 133 24.29 1.76 3.79
N PRO A 134 23.49 2.70 3.22
CA PRO A 134 23.43 4.08 3.68
C PRO A 134 22.94 4.23 5.12
N VAL A 135 22.13 3.29 5.59
CA VAL A 135 21.73 3.12 6.99
C VAL A 135 21.56 1.62 7.23
N ASN A 136 22.33 1.05 8.15
CA ASN A 136 22.09 -0.33 8.59
C ASN A 136 20.81 -0.36 9.45
N TRP A 137 19.74 -0.89 8.88
CA TRP A 137 18.43 -1.05 9.53
C TRP A 137 18.31 -2.35 10.33
N GLY A 138 19.32 -3.22 10.31
CA GLY A 138 19.31 -4.52 11.00
C GLY A 138 18.25 -5.49 10.47
N LEU A 139 17.75 -5.27 9.25
CA LEU A 139 16.75 -6.13 8.59
C LEU A 139 17.40 -7.35 7.90
N ASP A 140 18.72 -7.44 7.92
CA ASP A 140 19.50 -8.59 7.42
C ASP A 140 19.45 -9.73 8.45
N GLN A 141 18.26 -10.29 8.73
CA GLN A 141 18.09 -11.58 9.40
C GLN A 141 16.61 -12.03 9.37
N ASP A 142 16.29 -12.90 8.44
CA ASP A 142 15.65 -14.21 8.69
C ASP A 142 15.38 -14.91 7.35
N ASP A 143 16.36 -15.68 6.88
CA ASP A 143 16.14 -16.80 5.94
C ASP A 143 16.98 -17.98 6.48
N SER A 144 16.39 -18.73 7.40
CA SER A 144 16.80 -20.09 7.76
C SER A 144 15.57 -20.97 7.94
#